data_AF-A0A920B840-F1
#
_entry.id   AF-A0A920B840-F1
#
_cell.length_a   1.000
_cell.length_b   1.000
_cell.length_c   1.000
_cell.angle_alpha   90.00
_cell.angle_beta   90.00
_cell.angle_gamma   90.00
#
_symmetry.space_group_name_H-M   'P 1'
#
loop_
_entity.id
_entity.type
_entity.pdbx_description
1 polymer ?
#
loop_
_entity_poly.entity_id
_entity_poly.type
_entity_poly.pdbx_seq_one_letter_code
_entity_poly.pdbx_strand_id
1 'polypeptide(L)'
;MQSGFLISLKSNKPSNKKTYRYSLTVGNDGKKGVNGLVNFKIMQDLLLRISSTYNYSNGFRKNNYLNVDNSNKKDEVFIRAKFLFTPSKNFSLLGTVISPDFKMVDETK
;
A
#
# COMPACT_ATOMS: atom_id res chain seq x y z
N MET A 1 -32.79 -17.86 -1.02
CA MET A 1 -31.39 -18.07 -1.41
C MET A 1 -30.66 -16.76 -1.20
N GLN A 2 -29.68 -16.71 -0.29
CA GLN A 2 -28.87 -15.50 -0.07
C GLN A 2 -27.66 -15.60 -1.01
N SER A 3 -27.68 -14.86 -2.11
CA SER A 3 -26.54 -14.77 -3.03
C SER A 3 -25.44 -13.93 -2.37
N GLY A 4 -24.26 -14.53 -2.18
CA GLY A 4 -23.07 -13.83 -1.69
C GLY A 4 -22.45 -12.90 -2.74
N PHE A 5 -21.57 -12.00 -2.29
CA PHE A 5 -20.85 -11.05 -3.14
C PHE A 5 -19.36 -11.40 -3.24
N LEU A 6 -18.74 -11.16 -4.41
CA LEU A 6 -17.32 -11.43 -4.66
C LEU A 6 -16.57 -10.12 -4.92
N ILE A 7 -15.46 -9.91 -4.19
CA ILE A 7 -14.59 -8.73 -4.35
C ILE A 7 -13.25 -9.20 -4.93
N SER A 8 -12.82 -8.59 -6.03
CA SER A 8 -11.53 -8.87 -6.68
C SER A 8 -10.63 -7.64 -6.69
N LEU A 9 -9.39 -7.80 -6.23
CA LEU A 9 -8.38 -6.76 -6.20
C LEU A 9 -7.29 -7.05 -7.23
N LYS A 10 -7.03 -6.09 -8.13
CA LYS A 10 -6.00 -6.22 -9.17
C LYS A 10 -5.00 -5.08 -9.05
N SER A 11 -3.72 -5.40 -9.17
CA SER A 11 -2.63 -4.42 -9.13
C SER A 11 -1.82 -4.46 -10.41
N ASN A 12 -1.29 -3.31 -10.82
CA ASN A 12 -0.55 -3.16 -12.07
C ASN A 12 0.64 -4.12 -12.15
N LYS A 13 0.89 -4.66 -13.36
CA LYS A 13 2.06 -5.49 -13.66
C LYS A 13 3.30 -4.59 -13.85
N PRO A 14 4.51 -5.11 -13.59
CA PRO A 14 5.74 -4.47 -14.04
C PRO A 14 5.70 -4.23 -15.55
N SER A 15 6.27 -3.12 -16.01
CA SER A 15 6.33 -2.78 -17.44
C SER A 15 7.72 -2.28 -17.86
N ASN A 16 7.99 -2.29 -19.16
CA ASN A 16 9.25 -1.77 -19.72
C ASN A 16 9.40 -0.25 -19.56
N LYS A 17 8.32 0.47 -19.28
CA LYS A 17 8.35 1.93 -19.11
C LYS A 17 8.90 2.28 -17.72
N LYS A 18 10.07 2.90 -17.67
CA LYS A 18 10.58 3.49 -16.43
C LYS A 18 9.58 4.52 -15.90
N THR A 19 9.08 4.30 -14.69
CA THR A 19 8.06 5.16 -14.06
C THR A 19 8.44 5.38 -12.60
N TYR A 20 8.46 6.64 -12.20
CA TYR A 20 8.61 7.06 -10.81
C TYR A 20 7.41 7.93 -10.46
N ARG A 21 6.77 7.68 -9.32
CA ARG A 21 5.70 8.54 -8.80
C ARG A 21 5.89 8.68 -7.31
N TYR A 22 5.62 9.87 -6.82
CA TYR A 22 5.50 10.16 -5.40
C TYR A 22 4.23 10.99 -5.19
N SER A 23 3.60 10.83 -4.04
CA SER A 23 2.53 11.72 -3.62
C SER A 23 2.60 11.95 -2.12
N LEU A 24 2.22 13.16 -1.72
CA LEU A 24 2.05 13.55 -0.33
C LEU A 24 0.58 13.81 -0.09
N THR A 25 0.09 13.46 1.08
CA THR A 25 -1.29 13.70 1.49
C THR A 25 -1.27 14.42 2.83
N VAL A 26 -2.04 15.49 2.93
CA VAL A 26 -2.34 16.19 4.18
C VAL A 26 -3.85 16.39 4.25
N GLY A 27 -4.40 16.35 5.45
CA GLY A 27 -5.84 16.54 5.64
C GLY A 27 -6.20 16.78 7.09
N ASN A 28 -7.51 16.79 7.34
CA ASN A 28 -8.05 16.99 8.68
C ASN A 28 -7.67 15.84 9.63
N ASP A 29 -7.85 16.05 10.93
CA ASP A 29 -7.62 15.02 11.96
C ASP A 29 -6.17 14.49 11.97
N GLY A 30 -5.23 15.43 11.78
CA GLY A 30 -3.80 15.15 11.73
C GLY A 30 -3.38 14.25 10.57
N LYS A 31 -4.24 14.06 9.54
CA LYS A 31 -3.99 13.13 8.44
C LYS A 31 -2.76 13.55 7.65
N LYS A 32 -1.81 12.62 7.52
CA LYS A 32 -0.59 12.75 6.74
C LYS A 32 -0.29 11.44 6.02
N GLY A 33 0.29 11.51 4.83
CA GLY A 33 0.67 10.30 4.11
C GLY A 33 1.70 10.56 3.04
N VAL A 34 2.46 9.53 2.71
CA VAL A 34 3.39 9.52 1.59
C VAL A 34 3.22 8.23 0.81
N ASN A 35 3.25 8.34 -0.52
CA ASN A 35 3.25 7.19 -1.40
C ASN A 35 4.42 7.28 -2.35
N GLY A 36 5.08 6.17 -2.57
CA GLY A 36 6.16 6.00 -3.52
C GLY A 36 5.87 4.85 -4.48
N LEU A 37 6.25 5.03 -5.74
CA LEU A 37 6.20 4.00 -6.76
C LEU A 37 7.41 4.12 -7.65
N VAL A 38 8.07 2.99 -7.87
CA VAL A 38 9.11 2.82 -8.88
C VAL A 38 8.78 1.62 -9.75
N ASN A 39 9.00 1.76 -11.05
CA ASN A 39 8.85 0.69 -12.03
C ASN A 39 10.00 0.79 -13.01
N PHE A 40 10.78 -0.28 -13.14
CA PHE A 40 11.96 -0.28 -13.98
C PHE A 40 12.29 -1.67 -14.49
N LYS A 41 12.99 -1.69 -15.62
CA LYS A 41 13.60 -2.87 -16.19
C LYS A 41 14.95 -3.09 -15.51
N ILE A 42 15.15 -4.24 -14.86
CA ILE A 42 16.44 -4.62 -14.25
C ILE A 42 17.37 -5.14 -15.36
N MET A 43 16.88 -6.10 -16.15
CA MET A 43 17.61 -6.76 -17.25
C MET A 43 16.65 -7.03 -18.41
N GLN A 44 17.16 -7.55 -19.55
CA GLN A 44 16.38 -7.80 -20.78
C GLN A 44 15.02 -8.46 -20.49
N ASP A 45 15.03 -9.45 -19.60
CA ASP A 45 13.91 -10.36 -19.34
C ASP A 45 13.34 -10.21 -17.91
N LEU A 46 13.82 -9.24 -17.12
CA LEU A 46 13.41 -9.04 -15.74
C LEU A 46 12.94 -7.61 -15.49
N LEU A 47 11.65 -7.47 -15.17
CA LEU A 47 11.02 -6.20 -14.83
C LEU A 47 10.66 -6.18 -13.35
N LEU A 48 10.81 -5.03 -12.70
CA LEU A 48 10.48 -4.83 -11.29
C LEU A 48 9.56 -3.63 -11.10
N ARG A 49 8.63 -3.77 -10.17
CA ARG A 49 7.77 -2.69 -9.70
C ARG A 49 7.69 -2.74 -8.18
N ILE A 50 8.08 -1.67 -7.51
CA ILE A 50 8.00 -1.53 -6.06
C ILE A 50 7.10 -0.33 -5.75
N SER A 51 6.18 -0.49 -4.81
CA SER A 51 5.37 0.59 -4.25
C SER A 51 5.39 0.54 -2.74
N SER A 52 5.45 1.71 -2.12
CA SER A 52 5.30 1.90 -0.69
C SER A 52 4.25 2.96 -0.41
N THR A 53 3.48 2.75 0.64
CA THR A 53 2.46 3.68 1.13
C THR A 53 2.63 3.77 2.63
N TYR A 54 2.65 4.99 3.14
CA TYR A 54 2.55 5.28 4.56
C TYR A 54 1.37 6.23 4.77
N ASN A 55 0.50 5.90 5.71
CA ASN A 55 -0.63 6.74 6.11
C ASN A 55 -0.67 6.87 7.63
N TYR A 56 -0.93 8.08 8.09
CA TYR A 56 -1.11 8.42 9.48
C TYR A 56 -2.39 9.26 9.62
N SER A 57 -3.17 9.03 10.68
CA SER A 57 -4.24 9.93 11.12
C SER A 57 -4.49 9.74 12.61
N ASN A 58 -4.91 10.81 13.30
CA ASN A 58 -5.35 10.73 14.70
C ASN A 58 -6.73 10.05 14.84
N GLY A 59 -7.46 9.90 13.74
CA GLY A 59 -8.86 9.47 13.77
C GLY A 59 -9.80 10.64 14.08
N PHE A 60 -11.09 10.45 13.79
CA PHE A 60 -12.11 11.51 13.90
C PHE A 60 -12.80 11.54 15.27
N ARG A 61 -12.52 10.55 16.15
CA ARG A 61 -13.12 10.46 17.47
C ARG A 61 -12.20 11.11 18.50
N LYS A 62 -12.77 12.03 19.28
CA LYS A 62 -12.17 12.57 20.48
C LYS A 62 -12.76 11.86 21.70
N ASN A 63 -11.91 11.44 22.62
CA ASN A 63 -12.33 10.85 23.87
C ASN A 63 -12.42 11.95 24.93
N ASN A 64 -13.64 12.39 25.24
CA ASN A 64 -13.87 13.47 26.21
C ASN A 64 -13.56 13.06 27.66
N TYR A 65 -13.58 11.75 27.97
CA TYR A 65 -13.28 11.24 29.32
C TYR A 65 -11.77 11.20 29.59
N LEU A 66 -10.98 10.77 28.59
CA LEU A 66 -9.52 10.73 28.67
C LEU A 66 -8.84 12.03 28.19
N ASN A 67 -9.62 12.98 27.66
CA ASN A 67 -9.16 14.23 27.05
C ASN A 67 -8.06 14.04 25.98
N VAL A 68 -8.22 13.02 25.13
CA VAL A 68 -7.30 12.72 24.01
C VAL A 68 -8.02 12.72 22.67
N ASP A 69 -7.34 13.20 21.63
CA ASP A 69 -7.87 13.37 20.27
C ASP A 69 -7.33 12.32 19.27
N ASN A 70 -6.57 11.35 19.76
CA ASN A 70 -5.90 10.31 18.97
C ASN A 70 -6.41 8.90 19.30
N SER A 71 -7.62 8.81 19.86
CA SER A 71 -8.13 7.57 20.44
C SER A 71 -8.52 6.50 19.40
N ASN A 72 -8.56 6.89 18.12
CA ASN A 72 -8.67 5.99 16.97
C ASN A 72 -7.55 6.27 15.95
N LYS A 73 -6.35 6.49 16.47
CA LYS A 73 -5.16 6.71 15.65
C LYS A 73 -4.92 5.51 14.73
N LYS A 74 -4.61 5.80 13.47
CA LYS A 74 -4.18 4.83 12.47
C LYS A 74 -2.78 5.15 11.98
N ASP A 75 -1.91 4.15 11.99
CA ASP A 75 -0.56 4.21 11.47
C ASP A 75 -0.34 2.97 10.58
N GLU A 76 -0.23 3.20 9.27
CA GLU A 76 -0.30 2.14 8.27
C GLU A 76 0.89 2.24 7.32
N VAL A 77 1.65 1.16 7.21
CA VAL A 77 2.70 0.99 6.20
C VAL A 77 2.31 -0.17 5.30
N PHE A 78 2.38 0.05 3.99
CA PHE A 78 2.11 -0.98 3.01
C PHE A 78 3.18 -0.99 1.94
N ILE A 79 3.94 -2.08 1.87
CA ILE A 79 4.98 -2.29 0.87
C ILE A 79 4.56 -3.42 -0.06
N ARG A 80 4.79 -3.23 -1.36
CA ARG A 80 4.55 -4.24 -2.38
C ARG A 80 5.67 -4.23 -3.41
N ALA A 81 6.20 -5.40 -3.69
CA ALA A 81 7.13 -5.64 -4.78
C ALA A 81 6.52 -6.63 -5.77
N LYS A 82 6.71 -6.39 -7.07
CA LYS A 82 6.35 -7.31 -8.14
C LYS A 82 7.50 -7.44 -9.09
N PHE A 83 7.74 -8.66 -9.56
CA PHE A 83 8.68 -8.92 -10.64
C PHE A 83 8.00 -9.72 -11.76
N LEU A 84 8.39 -9.44 -13.00
CA LEU A 84 8.01 -10.22 -14.16
C LEU A 84 9.29 -10.71 -14.83
N PHE A 85 9.50 -12.02 -14.82
CA PHE A 85 10.63 -12.69 -15.44
C PHE A 85 10.16 -13.47 -16.67
N THR A 86 10.64 -13.11 -17.85
CA THR A 86 10.20 -13.70 -19.13
C THR A 86 11.42 -14.08 -19.98
N PRO A 87 12.16 -15.15 -19.62
CA PRO A 87 13.39 -15.55 -20.30
C PRO A 87 13.15 -16.10 -21.72
N SER A 88 11.91 -16.45 -22.07
CA SER A 88 11.54 -16.88 -23.42
C SER A 88 10.09 -16.52 -23.72
N LYS A 89 9.69 -16.62 -25.00
CA LYS A 89 8.31 -16.35 -25.43
C LYS A 89 7.28 -17.31 -24.82
N ASN A 90 7.71 -18.49 -24.40
CA ASN A 90 6.84 -19.57 -23.92
C ASN A 90 6.81 -19.68 -22.40
N PHE A 91 7.68 -18.94 -21.69
CA PHE A 91 7.76 -19.00 -20.23
C PHE A 91 7.83 -17.61 -19.63
N SER A 92 6.90 -17.33 -18.71
CA SER A 92 6.85 -16.10 -17.94
C SER A 92 6.43 -16.37 -16.50
N LEU A 93 7.14 -15.77 -15.56
CA LEU A 93 6.90 -15.86 -14.12
C LEU A 93 6.59 -14.47 -13.57
N LEU A 94 5.39 -14.32 -12.99
CA LEU A 94 4.97 -13.11 -12.28
C LEU A 94 4.92 -13.39 -10.78
N GLY A 95 5.86 -12.81 -10.03
CA GLY A 95 5.86 -12.88 -8.57
C GLY A 95 5.37 -11.58 -7.94
N THR A 96 4.72 -11.70 -6.77
CA THR A 96 4.29 -10.55 -5.96
C THR A 96 4.60 -10.84 -4.49
N VAL A 97 5.26 -9.89 -3.84
CA VAL A 97 5.48 -9.88 -2.38
C VAL A 97 4.78 -8.66 -1.81
N ILE A 98 4.08 -8.86 -0.69
CA ILE A 98 3.31 -7.83 0.01
C ILE A 98 3.70 -7.90 1.48
N SER A 99 3.98 -6.75 2.08
CA SER A 99 4.25 -6.61 3.51
C SER A 99 3.41 -5.42 4.04
N PRO A 100 2.27 -5.71 4.67
CA PRO A 100 1.51 -4.72 5.42
C PRO A 100 1.92 -4.69 6.89
N ASP A 101 2.01 -3.49 7.47
CA ASP A 101 2.06 -3.26 8.92
C ASP A 101 0.96 -2.23 9.25
N PHE A 102 0.11 -2.57 10.20
CA PHE A 102 -1.01 -1.74 10.62
C PHE A 102 -1.01 -1.65 12.13
N LYS A 103 -0.83 -0.43 12.65
CA LYS A 103 -0.88 -0.14 14.08
C LYS A 103 -2.06 0.76 14.36
N MET A 104 -2.89 0.28 15.28
CA MET A 104 -4.03 1.02 15.83
C MET A 104 -3.74 1.23 17.31
N VAL A 105 -4.18 2.36 17.87
CA VAL A 105 -4.17 2.55 19.33
C VAL A 105 -5.44 1.92 19.87
N ASP A 106 -5.30 0.90 20.72
CA ASP A 106 -6.42 0.35 21.50
C ASP A 106 -6.63 1.20 22.75
N GLU A 107 -7.87 1.67 22.97
CA GLU A 107 -8.29 2.46 24.15
C GLU A 107 -8.36 1.63 25.46
N THR A 108 -7.48 0.65 25.67
CA THR A 108 -7.42 -0.09 26.95
C THR A 108 -6.30 0.40 27.84
N LYS A 109 -6.56 1.51 28.53
CA LYS A 109 -6.05 1.78 29.89
C LYS A 109 -7.07 2.58 30.69
#